data_AF-A0A959LNN3-F1
#
_entry.id   AF-A0A959LNN3-F1
#
_cell.length_a   1.000
_cell.length_b   1.000
_cell.length_c   1.000
_cell.angle_alpha   90.00
_cell.angle_beta   90.00
_cell.angle_gamma   90.00
#
_symmetry.space_group_name_H-M   'P 1'
#
loop_
_entity.id
_entity.type
_entity.pdbx_description
1 polymer ?
#
loop_
_entity_poly.entity_id
_entity_poly.type
_entity_poly.pdbx_seq_one_letter_code
_entity_poly.pdbx_strand_id
1 'polypeptide(L)'
;GVADLIEFNKVDFAETHVPEDGAGVVFLNPEYGERLGEETELQATYKRIGDFMKQKCGGYFGYIFTGNMELAKKIGLKANRRIEFYNSKIDCRLLEYELYAGTKRADK
;
A
#
# COMPACT_ATOMS: atom_id res chain seq x y z
N GLY A 1 -26.04 11.87 -0.13
CA GLY A 1 -24.67 11.96 -0.67
C GLY A 1 -23.69 11.75 0.45
N VAL A 2 -22.42 11.43 0.15
CA VAL A 2 -21.36 11.15 1.15
C VAL A 2 -20.21 12.17 1.11
N ALA A 3 -20.35 13.26 0.36
CA ALA A 3 -19.27 14.23 0.15
C ALA A 3 -18.77 14.83 1.48
N ASP A 4 -19.67 15.10 2.43
CA ASP A 4 -19.32 15.65 3.75
C ASP A 4 -18.57 14.65 4.66
N LEU A 5 -18.41 13.40 4.22
CA LEU A 5 -17.67 12.35 4.93
C LEU A 5 -16.27 12.12 4.33
N ILE A 6 -15.91 12.82 3.24
CA ILE A 6 -14.67 12.58 2.48
C ILE A 6 -13.92 13.88 2.27
N GLU A 7 -12.67 13.90 2.71
CA GLU A 7 -11.74 14.98 2.41
C GLU A 7 -10.85 14.58 1.21
N PHE A 8 -10.71 15.49 0.24
CA PHE A 8 -9.87 15.29 -0.94
C PHE A 8 -8.72 16.29 -0.96
N ASN A 9 -7.50 15.81 -1.14
CA ASN A 9 -6.30 16.63 -1.23
C ASN A 9 -5.43 16.20 -2.42
N LYS A 10 -4.83 17.17 -3.12
CA LYS A 10 -3.80 16.91 -4.13
C LYS A 10 -2.44 16.98 -3.47
N VAL A 11 -1.85 15.81 -3.20
CA VAL A 11 -0.57 15.68 -2.52
C VAL A 11 0.17 14.44 -3.05
N ASP A 12 1.49 14.42 -2.91
CA ASP A 12 2.24 13.18 -3.03
C ASP A 12 1.78 12.22 -1.92
N PHE A 13 1.46 10.97 -2.26
CA PHE A 13 0.95 10.01 -1.28
C PHE A 13 1.90 9.84 -0.08
N ALA A 14 3.22 9.98 -0.29
CA ALA A 14 4.21 9.83 0.76
C ALA A 14 4.14 10.97 1.80
N GLU A 15 3.52 12.10 1.45
CA GLU A 15 3.29 13.25 2.32
C GLU A 15 1.86 13.34 2.86
N THR A 16 1.04 12.30 2.65
CA THR A 16 -0.31 12.23 3.22
C THR A 16 -0.24 12.29 4.74
N HIS A 17 -1.05 13.15 5.36
CA HIS A 17 -1.23 13.17 6.80
C HIS A 17 -1.98 11.89 7.22
N VAL A 18 -1.33 11.09 8.07
CA VAL A 18 -1.93 9.90 8.70
C VAL A 18 -2.16 10.25 10.17
N PRO A 19 -3.40 10.16 10.69
CA PRO A 19 -3.67 10.42 12.09
C PRO A 19 -2.82 9.52 13.02
N GLU A 20 -2.39 10.05 14.16
CA GLU A 20 -1.48 9.34 15.07
C GLU A 20 -2.21 8.38 16.03
N ASP A 21 -3.54 8.34 15.99
CA ASP A 21 -4.36 7.50 16.88
C ASP A 21 -4.26 6.00 16.56
N GLY A 22 -3.65 5.63 15.44
CA GLY A 22 -3.24 4.25 15.15
C GLY A 22 -4.40 3.27 14.98
N ALA A 23 -5.59 3.75 14.61
CA ALA A 23 -6.82 2.95 14.63
C ALA A 23 -7.56 2.94 13.28
N GLY A 24 -6.83 2.83 12.16
CA GLY A 24 -7.43 2.94 10.84
C GLY A 24 -6.85 2.02 9.77
N VAL A 25 -7.26 2.32 8.54
CA VAL A 25 -6.85 1.61 7.33
C VAL A 25 -6.19 2.57 6.36
N VAL A 26 -5.06 2.16 5.80
CA VAL A 26 -4.44 2.81 4.63
C VAL A 26 -4.64 1.89 3.43
N PHE A 27 -5.27 2.39 2.37
CA PHE A 27 -5.57 1.61 1.17
C PHE A 27 -4.99 2.28 -0.06
N LEU A 28 -4.27 1.52 -0.88
CA LEU A 28 -3.69 1.98 -2.13
C LEU A 28 -4.05 1.02 -3.28
N ASN A 29 -4.43 1.59 -4.41
CA ASN A 29 -4.62 0.90 -5.68
C ASN A 29 -3.70 1.56 -6.73
N PRO A 30 -2.37 1.34 -6.66
CA PRO A 30 -1.43 1.94 -7.59
C PRO A 30 -1.60 1.37 -9.00
N GLU A 31 -0.97 1.99 -9.99
CA GLU A 31 -0.88 1.46 -11.34
C GLU A 31 -0.16 0.09 -11.38
N TYR A 32 -0.54 -0.77 -12.33
CA TYR A 32 -0.02 -2.16 -12.42
C TYR A 32 1.10 -2.33 -13.46
N GLY A 33 1.41 -1.30 -14.25
CA GLY A 33 2.47 -1.38 -15.27
C GLY A 33 2.09 -2.21 -16.50
N GLU A 34 0.80 -2.28 -16.84
CA GLU A 34 0.29 -3.01 -18.02
C GLU A 34 0.77 -2.42 -19.36
N ARG A 35 1.26 -1.17 -19.36
CA ARG A 35 1.79 -0.51 -20.57
C ARG A 35 3.30 -0.67 -20.63
N LEU A 36 3.80 -0.91 -21.85
CA LEU A 36 5.22 -1.04 -22.15
C LEU A 36 6.03 0.16 -21.62
N GLY A 37 7.04 -0.13 -20.80
CA GLY A 37 7.98 0.87 -20.26
C GLY A 37 7.63 1.42 -18.87
N GLU A 38 6.37 1.29 -18.42
CA GLU A 38 5.93 1.86 -17.13
C GLU A 38 6.42 1.04 -15.91
N GLU A 39 6.66 -0.26 -16.08
CA GLU A 39 7.02 -1.14 -14.97
C GLU A 39 8.29 -0.67 -14.23
N THR A 40 9.33 -0.24 -14.95
CA THR A 40 10.59 0.21 -14.35
C THR A 40 10.39 1.42 -13.44
N GLU A 41 9.60 2.39 -13.88
CA GLU A 41 9.28 3.58 -13.08
C GLU A 41 8.42 3.21 -11.87
N LEU A 42 7.48 2.28 -12.05
CA LEU A 42 6.63 1.81 -10.98
C LEU A 42 7.38 1.01 -9.90
N GLN A 43 8.53 0.40 -10.19
CA GLN A 43 9.34 -0.22 -9.15
C GLN A 43 9.74 0.79 -8.06
N ALA A 44 10.10 2.02 -8.45
CA ALA A 44 10.42 3.09 -7.51
C ALA A 44 9.18 3.52 -6.71
N THR A 45 8.02 3.64 -7.38
CA THR A 45 6.74 3.96 -6.73
C THR A 45 6.34 2.91 -5.70
N TYR A 46 6.40 1.62 -6.03
CA TYR A 46 6.05 0.53 -5.11
C TYR A 46 7.00 0.47 -3.91
N LYS A 47 8.30 0.75 -4.13
CA LYS A 47 9.25 0.90 -3.02
C LYS A 47 8.85 2.04 -2.09
N ARG A 48 8.52 3.21 -2.65
CA ARG A 48 8.08 4.38 -1.88
C ARG A 48 6.78 4.11 -1.11
N ILE A 49 5.86 3.32 -1.66
CA ILE A 49 4.65 2.87 -0.96
C ILE A 49 5.02 2.07 0.31
N GLY A 50 5.95 1.12 0.18
CA GLY A 50 6.45 0.36 1.32
C GLY A 50 7.12 1.23 2.38
N ASP A 51 7.94 2.19 1.94
CA ASP A 51 8.60 3.15 2.82
C ASP A 51 7.56 4.02 3.56
N PHE A 52 6.54 4.52 2.87
CA PHE A 52 5.43 5.29 3.44
C PHE A 52 4.65 4.50 4.49
N MET A 53 4.22 3.27 4.15
CA MET A 53 3.51 2.40 5.09
C MET A 53 4.34 2.11 6.35
N LYS A 54 5.64 1.87 6.19
CA LYS A 54 6.52 1.54 7.31
C LYS A 54 6.82 2.75 8.21
N GLN A 55 6.96 3.93 7.63
CA GLN A 55 7.44 5.12 8.35
C GLN A 55 6.31 5.95 8.93
N LYS A 56 5.18 6.06 8.22
CA LYS A 56 4.10 7.00 8.57
C LYS A 56 2.79 6.34 9.00
N CYS A 57 2.61 5.04 8.74
CA CYS A 57 1.33 4.37 8.95
C CYS A 57 1.36 3.37 10.13
N GLY A 58 2.21 3.60 11.13
CA GLY A 58 2.31 2.73 12.31
C GLY A 58 1.00 2.71 13.11
N GLY A 59 0.57 1.52 13.54
CA GLY A 59 -0.72 1.24 14.17
C GLY A 59 -1.82 0.80 13.19
N TYR A 60 -1.67 1.07 11.89
CA TYR A 60 -2.73 0.85 10.91
C TYR A 60 -2.71 -0.57 10.29
N PHE A 61 -3.81 -0.94 9.65
CA PHE A 61 -3.80 -1.96 8.60
C PHE A 61 -3.51 -1.30 7.25
N GLY A 62 -2.50 -1.81 6.55
CA GLY A 62 -2.16 -1.41 5.19
C GLY A 62 -2.76 -2.39 4.17
N TYR A 63 -3.31 -1.86 3.08
CA TYR A 63 -3.81 -2.64 1.96
C TYR A 63 -3.29 -2.11 0.64
N ILE A 64 -2.76 -3.01 -0.19
CA ILE A 64 -2.33 -2.70 -1.56
C ILE A 64 -3.04 -3.66 -2.49
N PHE A 65 -3.85 -3.11 -3.40
CA PHE A 65 -4.50 -3.86 -4.46
C PHE A 65 -3.66 -3.75 -5.73
N THR A 66 -3.17 -4.89 -6.25
CA THR A 66 -2.31 -4.89 -7.45
C THR A 66 -2.52 -6.13 -8.31
N GLY A 67 -2.45 -5.95 -9.63
CA GLY A 67 -2.40 -7.02 -10.63
C GLY A 67 -0.98 -7.50 -10.96
N ASN A 68 0.06 -6.83 -10.43
CA ASN A 68 1.44 -7.10 -10.80
C ASN A 68 2.27 -7.58 -9.61
N MET A 69 2.52 -8.89 -9.57
CA MET A 69 3.26 -9.54 -8.49
C MET A 69 4.76 -9.25 -8.49
N GLU A 70 5.35 -8.81 -9.61
CA GLU A 70 6.75 -8.38 -9.66
C GLU A 70 6.92 -7.00 -9.00
N LEU A 71 6.00 -6.07 -9.29
CA LEU A 71 5.95 -4.78 -8.60
C LEU A 71 5.65 -4.96 -7.10
N ALA A 72 4.75 -5.88 -6.74
CA ALA A 72 4.45 -6.19 -5.35
C ALA A 72 5.70 -6.57 -4.52
N LYS A 73 6.69 -7.25 -5.12
CA LYS A 73 7.95 -7.59 -4.43
C LYS A 73 8.75 -6.35 -4.04
N LYS A 74 8.59 -5.22 -4.74
CA LYS A 74 9.32 -3.97 -4.49
C LYS A 74 8.83 -3.22 -3.26
N ILE A 75 7.64 -3.55 -2.75
CA ILE A 75 7.07 -2.97 -1.51
C ILE A 75 8.00 -3.23 -0.32
N GLY A 76 8.72 -4.36 -0.30
CA GLY A 76 9.69 -4.66 0.76
C GLY A 76 9.06 -4.91 2.14
N LEU A 77 7.74 -5.06 2.21
CA LEU A 77 7.00 -5.47 3.41
C LEU A 77 6.49 -6.90 3.25
N LYS A 78 6.44 -7.63 4.37
CA LYS A 78 5.86 -8.97 4.41
C LYS A 78 4.35 -8.84 4.61
N ALA A 79 3.57 -9.20 3.59
CA ALA A 79 2.12 -9.26 3.72
C ALA A 79 1.70 -10.33 4.73
N ASN A 80 0.75 -9.98 5.60
CA ASN A 80 0.08 -10.89 6.53
C ASN A 80 -0.88 -11.81 5.80
N ARG A 81 -1.62 -11.27 4.84
CA ARG A 81 -2.56 -12.00 3.99
C ARG A 81 -2.43 -11.57 2.53
N ARG A 82 -2.73 -12.51 1.64
CA ARG A 82 -2.84 -12.30 0.20
C ARG A 82 -4.17 -12.89 -0.25
N ILE A 83 -5.08 -12.04 -0.70
CA ILE A 83 -6.43 -12.44 -1.08
C ILE A 83 -6.54 -12.34 -2.59
N GLU A 84 -7.08 -13.37 -3.21
CA GLU A 84 -7.25 -13.43 -4.67
C GLU A 84 -8.48 -12.62 -5.09
N PHE A 85 -8.31 -11.84 -6.16
CA PHE A 85 -9.35 -11.03 -6.76
C PHE A 85 -9.22 -11.07 -8.27
N TYR A 86 -10.35 -10.94 -8.97
CA TYR A 86 -10.37 -10.79 -10.41
C TYR A 86 -10.92 -9.41 -10.75
N ASN A 87 -10.06 -8.52 -11.24
CA ASN A 87 -10.51 -7.24 -11.81
C ASN A 87 -10.68 -7.43 -13.32
N SER A 88 -11.90 -7.75 -13.74
CA SER A 88 -12.20 -8.19 -15.10
C SER A 88 -11.39 -9.44 -15.49
N LYS A 89 -10.40 -9.30 -16.37
CA LYS A 89 -9.52 -10.40 -16.81
C LYS A 89 -8.14 -10.37 -16.11
N ILE A 90 -7.92 -9.41 -15.23
CA ILE A 90 -6.64 -9.22 -14.54
C ILE A 90 -6.70 -10.02 -13.24
N ASP A 91 -5.72 -10.91 -13.06
CA ASP A 91 -5.51 -11.62 -11.80
C ASP A 91 -4.86 -10.68 -10.79
N CYS A 92 -5.65 -10.22 -9.82
CA CYS A 92 -5.24 -9.27 -8.81
C CYS A 92 -5.06 -9.93 -7.45
N ARG A 93 -4.24 -9.32 -6.61
CA ARG A 93 -4.15 -9.64 -5.18
C ARG A 93 -4.43 -8.40 -4.35
N LEU A 94 -5.21 -8.58 -3.30
CA LEU A 94 -5.24 -7.65 -2.18
C LEU A 94 -4.21 -8.11 -1.14
N LEU A 95 -3.16 -7.32 -0.97
CA LEU A 95 -2.09 -7.57 -0.02
C LEU A 95 -2.39 -6.80 1.27
N GLU A 96 -2.51 -7.51 2.38
CA GLU A 96 -2.77 -6.95 3.70
C GLU A 96 -1.48 -6.92 4.52
N TYR A 97 -1.26 -5.82 5.25
CA TYR A 97 -0.11 -5.60 6.11
C TYR A 97 -0.57 -5.13 7.49
N GLU A 98 -0.08 -5.78 8.55
CA GLU A 98 -0.18 -5.22 9.90
C GLU A 98 1.01 -4.28 10.13
N LEU A 99 0.74 -2.98 10.21
CA LEU A 99 1.78 -1.95 10.32
C LEU A 99 1.99 -1.62 11.81
N TYR A 100 2.97 -2.24 12.45
CA TYR A 100 3.20 -2.04 13.88
C TYR A 100 3.85 -0.68 14.16
N ALA A 101 3.40 0.00 15.22
CA ALA A 101 4.11 1.14 15.79
C ALA A 101 5.39 0.63 16.50
N GLY A 102 6.51 0.56 15.76
CA GLY A 102 7.80 0.12 16.27
C GLY A 102 8.40 -1.09 15.54
N THR A 103 9.58 -1.53 15.99
CA THR A 103 10.24 -2.71 15.40
C THR A 103 9.84 -3.98 16.14
N LYS A 104 9.44 -5.02 15.40
CA LYS A 104 9.48 -6.41 15.90
C LYS A 104 10.95 -6.84 16.00
N ARG A 105 11.71 -6.29 16.96
CA ARG A 105 12.93 -6.95 17.40
C ARG A 105 12.48 -8.12 18.27
N ALA A 106 12.56 -9.32 17.72
CA ALA A 106 12.73 -10.49 18.57
C ALA A 106 14.15 -10.37 19.11
N ASP A 107 14.29 -10.12 20.41
CA ASP A 107 15.57 -10.29 21.09
C ASP A 107 16.08 -11.70 20.76
N LYS A 108 17.24 -11.76 20.11
CA LYS A 108 18.01 -12.98 19.91
C LYS A 108 19.11 -13.01 20.95
#